data_AF-A0A7I7QXU5-F1
#
_entry.id   AF-A0A7I7QXU5-F1
#
_cell.length_a   1.000
_cell.length_b   1.000
_cell.length_c   1.000
_cell.angle_alpha   90.00
_cell.angle_beta   90.00
_cell.angle_gamma   90.00
#
_symmetry.space_group_name_H-M   'P 1'
#
loop_
_entity.id
_entity.type
_entity.pdbx_description
1 polymer ?
#
loop_
_entity_poly.entity_id
_entity_poly.type
_entity_poly.pdbx_seq_one_letter_code
_entity_poly.pdbx_strand_id
1 'polypeptide(L)' 'MRWIDVEAFSSDCSDVLLADAADLRSWNTFVEALRDTEVFARPLFRLELLNVGIEDGYLDYDRSTSVGCR' A
#
# COMPACT_ATOMS: atom_id res chain seq x y z
N MET A 1 6.47 -1.24 8.39
CA MET A 1 7.05 -1.01 7.05
C MET A 1 8.09 -2.07 6.76
N ARG A 2 8.11 -2.61 5.55
CA ARG A 2 9.06 -3.61 5.05
C ARG A 2 9.50 -3.21 3.65
N TRP A 3 10.80 -3.24 3.41
CA TRP A 3 11.41 -3.00 2.11
C TRP A 3 11.85 -4.33 1.54
N ILE A 4 11.51 -4.58 0.28
CA ILE A 4 11.85 -5.82 -0.42
C ILE A 4 12.59 -5.43 -1.69
N ASP A 5 13.84 -5.86 -1.78
CA ASP A 5 14.61 -5.80 -3.02
C ASP A 5 14.08 -6.85 -4.00
N VAL A 6 13.77 -6.41 -5.21
CA VAL A 6 13.26 -7.24 -6.29
C VAL A 6 14.01 -7.01 -7.60
N GLU A 7 15.08 -6.21 -7.62
CA GLU A 7 15.80 -5.82 -8.86
C GLU A 7 16.32 -7.02 -9.66
N ALA A 8 16.77 -8.06 -8.96
CA ALA A 8 17.26 -9.29 -9.60
C ALA A 8 16.14 -10.25 -10.04
N PHE A 9 14.89 -9.99 -9.65
CA PHE A 9 13.76 -10.93 -9.79
C PHE A 9 12.56 -10.36 -10.56
N SER A 10 12.54 -9.07 -10.85
CA SER A 10 11.47 -8.36 -11.55
C SER A 10 12.03 -7.46 -12.65
N SER A 11 11.35 -7.41 -13.79
CA SER A 11 11.64 -6.44 -14.84
C SER A 11 10.97 -5.08 -14.60
N ASP A 12 10.00 -5.04 -13.69
CA ASP A 12 9.04 -3.93 -13.62
C ASP A 12 9.46 -2.86 -12.61
N CYS A 13 10.07 -3.26 -11.50
CA CYS A 13 10.56 -2.36 -10.45
C CYS A 13 11.77 -2.98 -9.72
N SER A 14 12.56 -2.14 -9.06
CA SER A 14 13.71 -2.56 -8.24
C SER A 14 13.33 -2.85 -6.78
N ASP A 15 12.32 -2.16 -6.26
CA ASP A 15 11.97 -2.17 -4.84
C ASP A 15 10.46 -2.23 -4.63
N VAL A 16 10.04 -2.93 -3.58
CA VAL A 16 8.66 -2.91 -3.09
C VAL A 16 8.63 -2.48 -1.62
N LEU A 17 7.82 -1.45 -1.33
CA LEU A 17 7.48 -1.05 0.04
C LEU A 17 6.14 -1.65 0.44
N LEU A 18 6.12 -2.44 1.52
CA LEU A 18 4.90 -2.86 2.21
C LEU A 18 4.76 -2.07 3.51
N ALA A 19 3.61 -1.46 3.71
CA ALA A 19 3.33 -0.67 4.89
C ALA A 19 1.86 -0.79 5.29
N ASP A 20 1.64 -0.81 6.59
CA ASP A 20 0.31 -0.83 7.19
C ASP A 20 -0.02 0.55 7.73
N ALA A 21 -1.32 0.89 7.74
CA ALA A 21 -1.84 2.09 8.36
C ALA A 21 -3.09 1.75 9.15
N ALA A 22 -3.34 2.50 10.23
CA ALA A 22 -4.52 2.29 11.07
C ALA A 22 -5.84 2.53 10.31
N ASP A 23 -5.82 3.45 9.35
CA ASP A 23 -6.96 3.76 8.48
C ASP A 23 -6.50 4.40 7.17
N LEU A 24 -7.45 4.58 6.25
CA LEU A 24 -7.20 5.19 4.94
C LEU A 24 -6.73 6.65 5.01
N ARG A 25 -7.07 7.39 6.07
CA ARG A 25 -6.63 8.78 6.23
C ARG A 25 -5.17 8.86 6.59
N SER A 26 -4.72 7.97 7.46
CA SER A 26 -3.32 7.79 7.84
C SER A 26 -2.51 7.35 6.63
N TRP A 27 -3.06 6.46 5.80
CA TRP A 27 -2.46 6.06 4.52
C TRP A 27 -2.30 7.23 3.54
N ASN A 28 -3.36 8.02 3.34
CA ASN A 28 -3.29 9.21 2.48
C ASN A 28 -2.23 10.19 2.97
N THR A 29 -2.23 10.51 4.27
CA THR A 29 -1.25 11.42 4.88
C THR A 29 0.19 10.94 4.65
N PHE A 30 0.43 9.63 4.78
CA PHE A 30 1.73 9.04 4.50
C PHE A 30 2.17 9.22 3.04
N VAL A 31 1.28 8.94 2.08
CA VAL A 31 1.58 9.07 0.65
C VAL A 31 1.82 10.54 0.25
N GLU A 32 1.04 11.48 0.76
CA GLU A 32 1.26 12.93 0.54
C GLU A 32 2.62 13.36 1.08
N ALA A 33 2.93 13.03 2.34
CA ALA A 33 4.20 13.37 2.95
C ALA A 33 5.39 12.73 2.21
N LEU A 34 5.23 11.52 1.69
CA LEU A 34 6.26 10.84 0.90
C LEU A 34 6.51 11.55 -0.43
N ARG A 35 5.45 12.02 -1.12
CA ARG A 35 5.56 12.78 -2.38
C ARG A 35 6.29 14.10 -2.21
N ASP A 36 6.19 14.72 -1.04
CA ASP A 36 6.87 15.97 -0.72
C ASP A 36 8.37 15.80 -0.40
N THR A 37 8.88 14.55 -0.30
CA THR A 37 10.30 14.29 -0.08
C THR A 37 11.13 14.46 -1.36
N GLU A 38 12.44 14.71 -1.22
CA GLU A 38 13.36 14.79 -2.37
C GLU A 38 13.41 13.50 -3.22
N VAL A 39 13.01 12.35 -2.64
CA VAL A 39 12.90 11.06 -3.33
C VAL A 39 11.93 11.12 -4.51
N PHE A 40 10.85 11.89 -4.37
CA PHE A 40 9.81 12.08 -5.38
C PHE A 40 9.84 13.45 -6.05
N ALA A 41 10.23 14.49 -5.32
CA ALA A 41 10.39 15.83 -5.87
C ALA A 41 11.54 15.92 -6.89
N ARG A 42 12.49 14.98 -6.84
CA ARG A 42 13.51 14.74 -7.86
C ARG A 42 13.22 13.40 -8.53
N PRO A 43 13.59 13.19 -9.81
CA PRO A 43 13.36 11.93 -10.51
C PRO A 43 14.34 10.83 -10.06
N LEU A 44 14.57 10.69 -8.75
CA LEU A 44 15.42 9.66 -8.16
C LEU A 44 14.68 8.33 -8.05
N PHE A 45 13.36 8.38 -7.84
CA PHE A 45 12.47 7.21 -7.82
C PHE A 45 11.23 7.47 -8.66
N ARG A 46 10.68 6.39 -9.23
CA ARG A 46 9.38 6.38 -9.91
C ARG A 46 8.46 5.41 -9.18
N LEU A 47 7.28 5.89 -8.78
CA LEU A 47 6.23 5.01 -8.25
C LEU A 47 5.51 4.36 -9.43
N GLU A 48 5.79 3.08 -9.67
CA GLU A 48 5.14 2.30 -10.75
C GLU A 48 3.70 1.93 -10.41
N LEU A 49 3.48 1.49 -9.17
CA LEU A 49 2.22 0.92 -8.73
C LEU A 49 1.99 1.21 -7.25
N LEU A 50 0.76 1.60 -6.92
CA LEU A 50 0.28 1.77 -5.55
C LEU A 50 -0.99 0.95 -5.36
N ASN A 51 -0.89 -0.15 -4.61
CA ASN A 51 -2.03 -0.97 -4.22
C ASN A 51 -2.38 -0.70 -2.76
N VAL A 52 -3.67 -0.50 -2.49
CA VAL A 52 -4.22 -0.32 -1.15
C VAL A 52 -5.28 -1.39 -0.93
N GLY A 53 -5.23 -2.06 0.21
CA GLY A 53 -6.16 -3.13 0.55
C GLY A 53 -6.42 -3.18 2.05
N ILE A 54 -7.35 -4.05 2.43
CA ILE A 54 -7.67 -4.37 3.81
C ILE A 54 -7.31 -5.84 4.02
N GLU A 55 -6.46 -6.11 5.01
CA GLU A 55 -6.13 -7.47 5.39
C GLU A 55 -7.40 -8.21 5.81
N ASP A 56 -7.58 -9.42 5.28
CA ASP A 56 -8.77 -10.25 5.52
C ASP A 56 -10.13 -9.56 5.28
N GLY A 57 -10.18 -8.52 4.44
CA GLY A 57 -11.40 -7.74 4.22
C GLY A 57 -12.62 -8.55 3.75
N TYR A 58 -12.39 -9.71 3.12
CA TYR A 58 -13.47 -10.64 2.75
C TYR A 58 -14.19 -11.21 3.98
N LEU A 59 -13.47 -11.51 5.08
CA LEU A 59 -14.07 -12.03 6.31
C LEU A 59 -15.00 -11.00 6.96
N ASP A 60 -14.61 -9.73 6.93
CA ASP A 60 -15.44 -8.65 7.48
C ASP A 60 -16.71 -8.46 6.67
N TYR A 61 -16.60 -8.53 5.34
CA TYR A 61 -17.77 -8.51 4.46
C TYR A 61 -18.70 -9.69 4.73
N ASP A 62 -18.15 -10.91 4.79
CA ASP A 62 -18.93 -12.12 5.06
C ASP A 62 -19.63 -12.07 6.42
N ARG A 63 -18.96 -11.58 7.47
CA ARG A 63 -19.58 -11.36 8.79
C ARG A 63 -20.71 -10.34 8.73
N SER A 64 -20.54 -9.24 7.99
CA SER A 64 -21.58 -8.21 7.88
C SER A 64 -22.83 -8.70 7.16
N THR A 65 -22.68 -9.62 6.20
CA THR A 65 -23.78 -10.13 5.37
C THR A 65 -24.41 -11.42 5.93
N SER A 66 -23.64 -12.26 6.64
CA SER A 66 -24.14 -13.51 7.24
C SER A 66 -25.08 -13.29 8.42
N VAL A 67 -25.04 -12.13 9.07
CA VAL A 67 -25.96 -11.78 10.17
C VAL A 67 -27.37 -11.42 9.65
N GLY A 68 -27.54 -11.20 8.34
CA GLY A 68 -28.83 -10.92 7.70
C GLY A 68 -29.69 -12.15 7.36
N CYS A 69 -29.21 -13.36 7.64
CA CYS A 69 -29.96 -14.60 7.44
C CYS A 69 -30.33 -15.23 8.81
N ARG A 70 -31.25 -14.60 9.53
CA ARG A 70 -32.05 -15.23 10.60
C ARG A 70 -33.45 -14.64 10.60
#